data_AF-A0A5E7FNC4-F1
#
_entry.id   AF-A0A5E7FNC4-F1
#
_cell.length_a   1.000
_cell.length_b   1.000
_cell.length_c   1.000
_cell.angle_alpha   90.00
_cell.angle_beta   90.00
_cell.angle_gamma   90.00
#
_symmetry.space_group_name_H-M   'P 1'
#
loop_
_entity.id
_entity.type
_entity.pdbx_description
1 polymer ?
#
loop_
_entity_poly.entity_id
_entity_poly.type
_entity_poly.pdbx_seq_one_letter_code
_entity_poly.pdbx_strand_id
1 'polypeptide(L)'
;MDLVDEGGAAVPGRTRERVPLDWAKTQMGLGIALATLGKREAKTTRLEQAVAAYQEALKEYTRERVPQDWAKTQNNMGNALTAWLPRSTG
;
A
#
# COMPACT_ATOMS: atom_id res chain seq x y z
N MET A 1 -11.60 41.84 2.70
CA MET A 1 -12.05 41.39 4.03
C MET A 1 -13.13 40.37 3.76
N ASP A 2 -12.88 39.07 3.68
CA ASP A 2 -11.80 38.28 4.27
C ASP A 2 -11.20 37.26 3.30
N LEU A 3 -9.86 37.22 3.32
CA LEU A 3 -9.02 36.14 2.84
C LEU A 3 -8.77 35.20 4.04
N VAL A 4 -8.64 33.90 3.73
CA VAL A 4 -8.07 32.81 4.54
C VAL A 4 -8.82 32.39 5.82
N ASP A 5 -9.34 31.16 5.81
CA ASP A 5 -8.81 30.03 6.60
C ASP A 5 -9.84 28.89 6.68
N GLU A 6 -9.66 27.84 5.89
CA GLU A 6 -10.04 26.48 6.30
C GLU A 6 -8.92 25.52 5.87
N GLY A 7 -7.75 25.70 6.50
CA GLY A 7 -6.81 24.62 6.68
C GLY A 7 -7.38 23.60 7.67
N GLY A 8 -7.20 22.30 7.37
CA GLY A 8 -7.15 21.29 8.44
C GLY A 8 -8.25 20.24 8.48
N ALA A 9 -8.57 19.57 7.38
CA ALA A 9 -9.00 18.17 7.46
C ALA A 9 -8.60 17.43 6.18
N ALA A 10 -7.54 16.63 6.26
CA ALA A 10 -7.15 15.71 5.20
C ALA A 10 -8.21 14.60 5.11
N VAL A 11 -9.26 14.83 4.32
CA VAL A 11 -10.23 13.79 3.96
C VAL A 11 -9.49 12.73 3.14
N PRO A 12 -9.40 11.46 3.59
CA PRO A 12 -8.55 10.44 2.98
C PRO A 12 -8.77 10.21 1.47
N GLY A 13 -9.98 10.49 0.96
CA GLY A 13 -10.29 10.37 -0.47
C GLY A 13 -9.61 11.41 -1.37
N ARG A 14 -9.32 12.61 -0.85
CA ARG A 14 -8.85 13.74 -1.66
C ARG A 14 -7.40 13.60 -2.14
N THR A 15 -6.59 12.85 -1.41
CA THR A 15 -5.16 12.65 -1.73
C THR A 15 -5.00 11.71 -2.92
N ARG A 16 -5.77 10.62 -2.97
CA ARG A 16 -5.76 9.68 -4.10
C ARG A 16 -6.23 10.34 -5.40
N GLU A 17 -7.26 11.18 -5.34
CA GLU A 17 -7.82 11.87 -6.51
C GLU A 17 -6.87 12.93 -7.08
N ARG A 18 -6.13 13.65 -6.21
CA ARG A 18 -5.24 14.74 -6.62
C ARG A 18 -3.85 14.27 -7.06
N VAL A 19 -3.29 13.29 -6.36
CA VAL A 19 -1.93 12.78 -6.60
C VAL A 19 -1.90 11.24 -6.56
N PRO A 20 -2.58 10.56 -7.50
CA PRO A 20 -2.80 9.11 -7.44
C PRO A 20 -1.51 8.29 -7.38
N LEU A 21 -0.46 8.70 -8.09
CA LEU A 21 0.82 7.97 -8.09
C LEU A 21 1.62 8.13 -6.79
N ASP A 22 1.62 9.32 -6.19
CA ASP A 22 2.29 9.55 -4.91
C ASP A 22 1.54 8.87 -3.76
N TRP A 23 0.22 8.85 -3.84
CA TRP A 23 -0.60 8.08 -2.92
C TRP A 23 -0.31 6.58 -3.03
N ALA A 24 -0.25 6.03 -4.26
CA ALA A 24 0.10 4.63 -4.47
C ALA A 24 1.53 4.30 -4.02
N LYS A 25 2.48 5.24 -4.17
CA LYS A 25 3.84 5.11 -3.63
C LYS A 25 3.83 4.95 -2.12
N THR A 26 2.96 5.71 -1.45
CA THR A 26 2.78 5.64 -0.01
C THR A 26 2.21 4.27 0.40
N GLN A 27 1.20 3.78 -0.31
CA GLN A 27 0.64 2.44 -0.07
C GLN A 27 1.66 1.33 -0.32
N MET A 28 2.45 1.42 -1.39
CA MET A 28 3.54 0.50 -1.68
C MET A 28 4.59 0.48 -0.56
N GLY A 29 4.99 1.66 -0.06
CA GLY A 29 5.90 1.78 1.09
C GLY A 29 5.33 1.18 2.37
N LEU A 30 4.05 1.44 2.65
CA LEU A 30 3.34 0.85 3.79
C LEU A 30 3.31 -0.68 3.71
N GLY A 31 3.02 -1.24 2.54
CA GLY A 31 3.05 -2.67 2.30
C GLY A 31 4.42 -3.30 2.60
N ILE A 32 5.51 -2.64 2.18
CA ILE A 32 6.89 -3.10 2.45
C ILE A 32 7.16 -3.13 3.96
N ALA A 33 6.81 -2.07 4.68
CA ALA A 33 7.03 -1.97 6.11
C ALA A 33 6.23 -3.05 6.87
N LEU A 34 4.96 -3.21 6.54
CA LEU A 34 4.08 -4.22 7.13
C LEU A 34 4.56 -5.65 6.85
N ALA A 35 4.98 -5.94 5.62
CA ALA A 35 5.51 -7.25 5.26
C ALA A 35 6.80 -7.56 6.06
N THR A 36 7.67 -6.57 6.23
CA THR A 36 8.90 -6.70 7.01
C THR A 36 8.61 -6.97 8.48
N LEU A 37 7.68 -6.23 9.08
CA LEU A 37 7.26 -6.44 10.47
C LEU A 37 6.55 -7.79 10.64
N GLY A 38 5.65 -8.17 9.74
CA GLY A 38 4.94 -9.45 9.80
C GLY A 38 5.87 -10.65 9.75
N LYS A 39 6.92 -10.58 8.91
CA LYS A 39 7.98 -11.61 8.87
C LYS A 39 8.78 -11.68 10.17
N ARG A 40 9.15 -10.53 10.76
CA ARG A 40 9.92 -10.46 12.01
C ARG A 40 9.13 -10.93 13.22
N GLU A 41 7.86 -10.52 13.32
CA GLU A 41 7.00 -10.84 14.46
C GLU A 41 6.30 -12.20 14.32
N ALA A 42 6.46 -12.88 13.17
CA ALA A 42 5.69 -14.07 12.79
C ALA A 42 4.16 -13.88 12.87
N LYS A 43 3.67 -12.65 12.69
CA LYS A 43 2.25 -12.30 12.75
C LYS A 43 1.63 -12.19 11.36
N THR A 44 0.63 -13.02 11.10
CA THR A 44 -0.15 -13.07 9.85
C THR A 44 -0.95 -11.80 9.59
N THR A 45 -1.51 -11.16 10.62
CA THR A 45 -2.29 -9.92 10.48
C THR A 45 -1.53 -8.79 9.77
N ARG A 46 -0.23 -8.66 10.03
CA ARG A 46 0.59 -7.63 9.35
C ARG A 46 0.85 -7.99 7.89
N LEU A 47 0.96 -9.29 7.58
CA LEU A 47 1.09 -9.75 6.19
C LEU A 47 -0.21 -9.51 5.41
N GLU A 48 -1.37 -9.71 6.03
CA GLU A 48 -2.68 -9.37 5.44
C GLU A 48 -2.79 -7.86 5.15
N GLN A 49 -2.41 -7.02 6.11
CA GLN A 49 -2.40 -5.57 5.92
C GLN A 49 -1.42 -5.14 4.82
N ALA A 50 -0.27 -5.82 4.69
CA ALA A 50 0.66 -5.57 3.60
C ALA A 50 0.04 -5.87 2.23
N VAL A 51 -0.65 -7.01 2.12
CA VAL A 51 -1.37 -7.40 0.90
C VAL A 51 -2.44 -6.37 0.53
N ALA A 52 -3.22 -5.88 1.50
CA ALA A 52 -4.20 -4.82 1.27
C ALA A 52 -3.56 -3.52 0.75
N ALA A 53 -2.43 -3.11 1.34
CA ALA A 53 -1.71 -1.90 0.89
C ALA A 53 -1.17 -2.05 -0.54
N TYR A 54 -0.63 -3.22 -0.90
CA TYR A 54 -0.21 -3.48 -2.28
C TYR A 54 -1.38 -3.47 -3.27
N GLN A 55 -2.53 -4.01 -2.88
CA GLN A 55 -3.75 -3.97 -3.71
C GLN A 55 -4.20 -2.52 -3.96
N GLU A 56 -4.16 -1.66 -2.94
CA GLU A 56 -4.46 -0.24 -3.11
C GLU A 56 -3.48 0.46 -4.06
N ALA A 57 -2.17 0.20 -3.92
CA ALA A 57 -1.17 0.75 -4.83
C ALA A 57 -1.42 0.30 -6.29
N LEU A 58 -1.79 -0.97 -6.50
CA LEU A 58 -2.06 -1.55 -7.82
C LEU A 58 -3.31 -1.00 -8.52
N LYS A 59 -4.19 -0.28 -7.81
CA LYS A 59 -5.31 0.43 -8.47
C LYS A 59 -4.82 1.63 -9.29
N GLU A 60 -3.69 2.23 -8.92
CA GLU A 60 -3.11 3.39 -9.63
C GLU A 60 -1.83 3.02 -10.39
N TYR A 61 -1.04 2.09 -9.85
CA TYR A 61 0.09 1.49 -10.53
C TYR A 61 -0.41 0.43 -11.48
N THR A 62 -0.61 0.79 -12.74
CA THR A 62 -0.98 -0.15 -13.80
C THR A 62 0.22 -0.50 -14.67
N ARG A 63 0.13 -1.62 -15.39
CA ARG A 63 1.18 -2.06 -16.31
C ARG A 63 1.40 -1.04 -17.44
N GLU A 64 0.36 -0.32 -17.83
CA GLU A 64 0.36 0.64 -18.92
C GLU A 64 0.98 1.98 -18.50
N ARG A 65 0.73 2.42 -17.26
CA ARG A 65 1.15 3.76 -16.78
C ARG A 65 2.53 3.74 -16.15
N VAL A 66 2.81 2.75 -15.31
CA VAL A 66 4.07 2.63 -14.55
C VAL A 66 4.48 1.15 -14.45
N PRO A 67 4.89 0.52 -15.58
CA PRO A 67 5.12 -0.92 -15.67
C PRO A 67 6.11 -1.47 -14.64
N GLN A 68 7.15 -0.70 -14.32
CA GLN A 68 8.17 -1.10 -13.37
C GLN A 68 7.63 -1.16 -11.93
N ASP A 69 6.90 -0.13 -11.51
CA ASP A 69 6.29 -0.07 -10.18
C ASP A 69 5.16 -1.09 -10.02
N TRP A 70 4.37 -1.32 -11.08
CA TRP A 70 3.38 -2.40 -11.11
C TRP A 70 4.03 -3.78 -10.87
N ALA A 71 5.06 -4.12 -11.65
CA ALA A 71 5.74 -5.42 -11.54
C ALA A 71 6.40 -5.60 -10.16
N LYS A 72 7.04 -4.55 -9.64
CA LYS A 72 7.64 -4.56 -8.30
C LYS A 72 6.60 -4.76 -7.21
N THR A 73 5.45 -4.10 -7.32
CA THR A 73 4.35 -4.22 -6.35
C THR A 73 3.74 -5.62 -6.36
N GLN A 74 3.51 -6.20 -7.55
CA GLN A 74 3.07 -7.59 -7.71
C GLN A 74 4.06 -8.58 -7.08
N ASN A 75 5.37 -8.42 -7.32
CA ASN A 75 6.39 -9.28 -6.72
C ASN A 75 6.37 -9.22 -5.19
N ASN A 76 6.30 -8.00 -4.63
CA ASN A 76 6.23 -7.80 -3.19
C ASN A 76 4.95 -8.39 -2.57
N MET A 77 3.82 -8.28 -3.25
CA MET A 77 2.57 -8.89 -2.84
C MET A 77 2.67 -10.43 -2.83
N GLY A 78 3.27 -11.03 -3.86
CA GLY A 78 3.56 -12.47 -3.89
C GLY A 78 4.41 -12.92 -2.70
N ASN A 79 5.50 -12.19 -2.42
CA ASN A 79 6.36 -12.48 -1.26
C ASN A 79 5.64 -12.37 0.09
N ALA A 80 4.63 -11.50 0.21
CA ALA A 80 3.82 -11.38 1.42
C ALA A 80 2.84 -12.56 1.54
N LEU A 81 2.17 -12.94 0.44
CA LEU A 81 1.24 -14.08 0.40
C LEU A 81 1.93 -15.40 0.70
N THR A 82 3.10 -15.66 0.14
CA THR A 82 3.90 -16.86 0.45
C THR A 82 4.30 -16.92 1.92
N ALA A 83 4.54 -15.77 2.56
CA ALA A 83 4.85 -15.73 3.99
C ALA A 83 3.59 -15.90 4.86
N TRP A 84 2.42 -15.55 4.34
CA TRP A 84 1.15 -15.61 5.06
C TRP A 84 0.58 -17.04 5.11
N LEU A 85 0.51 -17.73 3.97
CA LEU A 85 -0.19 -19.02 3.81
C LEU A 85 0.25 -20.13 4.79
N PRO A 86 1.55 -20.38 5.05
CA PRO A 86 1.96 -21.45 5.97
C PRO A 86 1.71 -21.13 7.45
N ARG A 87 1.51 -19.85 7.78
CA ARG A 87 1.37 -19.36 9.16
C ARG A 87 -0.07 -19.17 9.61
N SER A 88 -1.02 -19.14 8.67
CA SER A 88 -2.45 -18.99 8.95
C SER A 88 -3.19 -20.31 9.16
N THR A 89 -2.55 -21.44 8.83
CA THR A 89 -3.14 -22.79 8.90
C THR A 89 -2.54 -23.66 10.02
N GLY A 90 -1.91 -23.05 11.03
CA GLY A 90 -1.32 -23.73 12.19
C GLY A 90 -2.08 -23.46 13.47
#